data_AF-A0A9E3PDY7-F1
#
_entry.id   AF-A0A9E3PDY7-F1
#
_cell.length_a   1.000
_cell.length_b   1.000
_cell.length_c   1.000
_cell.angle_alpha   90.00
_cell.angle_beta   90.00
_cell.angle_gamma   90.00
#
_symmetry.space_group_name_H-M   'P 1'
#
loop_
_entity.id
_entity.type
_entity.pdbx_description
1 polymer ?
#
loop_
_entity_poly.entity_id
_entity_poly.type
_entity_poly.pdbx_seq_one_letter_code
_entity_poly.pdbx_strand_id
1 'polypeptide(L)'
;MDQDARVLTPEERDVPTGAAALAKGLYLLDVIGEYASPPRFKDLQAATKLPKGTLARMLNTLVLFRLVRHEDSDNTYRLGHRLFELAHRVWESFDLRGVAGPVLDRLADETRETVAICAVDNGEVLYIDQRSRGGAFGFRIEIGRRAPLHCTAGGKALLAFAAPHEQRALLDDLTLDRYSERTITDEGALVADLALSRARGYAISLAEHVPGVSSVAAPVFDHTGKAVAALGVYGPSSRLSNDRLHVTGRDLMAAARQISGNVGASQLNITSYVRPGRAADADVECVLPWGAHLAEGPVWSTREQRLYWVDILAPAVYRFDPATRSNEEVVMPRLISAVAPRHDGGLVALTQDGLEAFDFATGRLTRLVDPEADIPDNRFNDGKCDARGRMWAGTMRLDASRAAGALYAIGPDLSWQRADTGFTVANGIDWSPDGRTLYFADSAGRIYSYAFDVESGTVGERRIFASVDKEEGRPDGLAVDAEGYVWCAIWDGWCVRRFAPDGSLDREVRLPVPRPTSVAFGGADLKTLFITSARIRLPSRVLTDAPFSGGLFALPVDVPGLPAHAFAG
;
A
#
# COMPACT_ATOMS: atom_id res chain seq x y z
N MET A 1 26.45 22.64 -13.76
CA MET A 1 27.68 23.09 -13.10
C MET A 1 27.70 22.33 -11.78
N ASP A 2 28.48 21.25 -11.77
CA ASP A 2 28.50 20.20 -10.74
C ASP A 2 28.68 20.76 -9.33
N GLN A 3 27.89 20.25 -8.40
CA GLN A 3 28.32 20.12 -7.01
C GLN A 3 28.81 18.68 -6.86
N ASP A 4 30.09 18.46 -7.16
CA ASP A 4 30.78 17.21 -6.88
C ASP A 4 30.64 16.85 -5.39
N ALA A 5 30.34 15.58 -5.12
CA ALA A 5 30.35 15.03 -3.77
C ALA A 5 31.76 15.21 -3.18
N ARG A 6 31.87 16.08 -2.17
CA ARG A 6 33.14 16.36 -1.50
C ARG A 6 33.48 15.22 -0.54
N VAL A 7 34.58 14.49 -0.80
CA VAL A 7 35.11 13.50 0.14
C VAL A 7 35.51 14.20 1.44
N LEU A 8 34.81 13.88 2.54
CA LEU A 8 35.11 14.41 3.87
C LEU A 8 36.51 13.99 4.31
N THR A 9 37.29 14.96 4.76
CA THR A 9 38.63 14.72 5.31
C THR A 9 38.53 14.00 6.67
N PRO A 10 39.60 13.33 7.13
CA PRO A 10 39.62 12.71 8.46
C PRO A 10 39.37 13.68 9.61
N GLU A 11 39.61 14.98 9.41
CA GLU A 11 39.37 16.05 10.40
C GLU A 11 37.89 16.47 10.44
N GLU A 12 37.15 16.24 9.35
CA GLU A 12 35.70 16.47 9.24
C GLU A 12 34.87 15.26 9.68
N ARG A 13 35.52 14.13 9.97
CA ARG A 13 34.89 12.94 10.56
C ARG A 13 35.23 12.91 12.06
N ASP A 14 34.27 12.56 12.92
CA ASP A 14 34.47 12.45 14.37
C ASP A 14 35.29 11.18 14.71
N VAL A 15 36.58 11.21 14.36
CA VAL A 15 37.48 10.05 14.44
C VAL A 15 37.93 9.83 15.89
N PRO A 16 37.73 8.63 16.47
CA PRO A 16 38.17 8.33 17.84
C PRO A 16 39.68 8.51 18.05
N THR A 17 40.06 8.95 19.25
CA THR A 17 41.46 9.15 19.63
C THR A 17 42.26 7.85 19.47
N GLY A 18 43.38 7.92 18.74
CA GLY A 18 44.23 6.75 18.44
C GLY A 18 43.98 6.09 17.06
N ALA A 19 42.90 6.43 16.35
CA ALA A 19 42.57 5.85 15.04
C ALA A 19 43.06 6.67 13.82
N ALA A 20 43.85 7.73 14.03
CA ALA A 20 44.21 8.70 12.99
C ALA A 20 44.94 8.10 11.76
N ALA A 21 45.75 7.06 11.96
CA ALA A 21 46.45 6.39 10.85
C ALA A 21 45.48 5.56 9.98
N LEU A 22 44.50 4.91 10.61
CA LEU A 22 43.46 4.14 9.92
C LEU A 22 42.53 5.07 9.15
N ALA A 23 42.07 6.16 9.78
CA ALA A 23 41.19 7.14 9.14
C ALA A 23 41.82 7.76 7.88
N LYS A 24 43.11 8.10 7.93
CA LYS A 24 43.87 8.58 6.76
C LYS A 24 44.02 7.51 5.67
N GLY A 25 44.16 6.25 6.04
CA GLY A 25 44.17 5.13 5.11
C GLY A 25 42.82 4.90 4.41
N LEU A 26 41.71 5.00 5.15
CA LEU A 26 40.35 4.91 4.58
C LEU A 26 40.04 6.10 3.67
N TYR A 27 40.38 7.31 4.09
CA TYR A 27 40.24 8.51 3.26
C TYR A 27 41.02 8.41 1.94
N LEU A 28 42.20 7.78 1.95
CA LEU A 28 42.98 7.56 0.74
C LEU A 28 42.29 6.58 -0.24
N LEU A 29 41.51 5.60 0.25
CA LEU A 29 40.69 4.74 -0.59
C LEU A 29 39.56 5.54 -1.26
N ASP A 30 38.87 6.39 -0.49
CA ASP A 30 37.79 7.25 -1.00
C ASP A 30 38.34 8.18 -2.10
N VAL A 31 39.49 8.83 -1.85
CA VAL A 31 40.13 9.69 -2.84
C VAL A 31 40.48 8.90 -4.11
N ILE A 32 41.11 7.73 -4.02
CA ILE A 32 41.44 6.91 -5.21
C ILE A 32 40.16 6.49 -5.97
N GLY A 33 39.07 6.21 -5.26
CA GLY A 33 37.79 5.80 -5.85
C GLY A 33 37.06 6.89 -6.62
N GLU A 34 37.17 8.15 -6.20
CA GLU A 34 36.50 9.30 -6.80
C GLU A 34 37.26 9.91 -8.00
N TYR A 35 38.53 9.53 -8.21
CA TYR A 35 39.30 10.02 -9.35
C TYR A 35 38.76 9.45 -10.68
N ALA A 36 38.29 10.33 -11.58
CA ALA A 36 37.80 9.96 -12.91
C ALA A 36 38.84 9.27 -13.81
N SER A 37 40.13 9.42 -13.50
CA SER A 37 41.22 8.68 -14.14
C SER A 37 42.25 8.25 -13.08
N PRO A 38 42.86 7.07 -13.22
CA PRO A 38 43.77 6.50 -12.23
C PRO A 38 44.87 7.48 -11.80
N PRO A 39 44.90 7.92 -10.53
CA PRO A 39 45.81 8.95 -10.08
C PRO A 39 47.24 8.41 -9.91
N ARG A 40 48.23 9.26 -10.19
CA ARG A 40 49.64 9.00 -9.86
C ARG A 40 49.95 9.45 -8.44
N PHE A 41 51.11 9.06 -7.94
CA PHE A 41 51.55 9.43 -6.59
C PHE A 41 51.48 10.95 -6.31
N LYS A 42 51.85 11.78 -7.30
CA LYS A 42 51.81 13.25 -7.16
C LYS A 42 50.40 13.79 -7.03
N ASP A 43 49.43 13.18 -7.72
CA ASP A 43 48.03 13.60 -7.71
C ASP A 43 47.43 13.30 -6.33
N LEU A 44 47.68 12.09 -5.81
CA LEU A 44 47.26 11.70 -4.46
C LEU A 44 47.92 12.55 -3.36
N GLN A 45 49.19 12.93 -3.54
CA GLN A 45 49.88 13.81 -2.61
C GLN A 45 49.27 15.22 -2.58
N ALA A 46 48.91 15.75 -3.75
CA ALA A 46 48.25 17.04 -3.86
C ALA A 46 46.84 17.02 -3.25
N ALA A 47 46.06 15.97 -3.54
CA ALA A 47 44.68 15.83 -3.04
C ALA A 47 44.62 15.63 -1.52
N THR A 48 45.48 14.77 -0.97
CA THR A 48 45.43 14.42 0.46
C THR A 48 46.26 15.34 1.36
N LYS A 49 47.16 16.14 0.79
CA LYS A 49 48.15 16.98 1.50
C LYS A 49 49.02 16.22 2.50
N LEU A 50 49.11 14.89 2.37
CA LEU A 50 49.91 14.05 3.27
C LEU A 50 51.42 14.20 2.97
N PRO A 51 52.30 14.17 3.98
CA PRO A 51 53.74 14.12 3.77
C PRO A 51 54.14 12.92 2.92
N LYS A 52 55.13 13.10 2.01
CA LYS A 52 55.57 12.07 1.06
C LYS A 52 55.83 10.70 1.70
N GLY A 53 56.54 10.66 2.82
CA GLY A 53 56.84 9.41 3.53
C GLY A 53 55.61 8.74 4.14
N THR A 54 54.66 9.54 4.62
CA THR A 54 53.39 9.05 5.18
C THR A 54 52.50 8.46 4.10
N LEU A 55 52.34 9.17 2.97
CA LEU A 55 51.56 8.70 1.82
C LEU A 55 52.15 7.41 1.25
N ALA A 56 53.47 7.35 1.06
CA ALA A 56 54.14 6.15 0.56
C ALA A 56 53.92 4.94 1.48
N ARG A 57 54.04 5.13 2.80
CA ARG A 57 53.79 4.06 3.78
C ARG A 57 52.34 3.58 3.76
N MET A 58 51.39 4.51 3.63
CA MET A 58 49.96 4.18 3.55
C MET A 58 49.61 3.45 2.26
N LEU A 59 50.07 3.94 1.10
CA LEU A 59 49.88 3.28 -0.19
C LEU A 59 50.50 1.87 -0.20
N ASN A 60 51.74 1.73 0.28
CA ASN A 60 52.39 0.42 0.39
C ASN A 60 51.59 -0.53 1.28
N THR A 61 51.03 -0.03 2.39
CA THR A 61 50.18 -0.84 3.28
C THR A 61 48.90 -1.25 2.56
N LEU A 62 48.18 -0.32 1.93
CA LEU A 62 46.95 -0.63 1.19
C LEU A 62 47.19 -1.58 0.01
N VAL A 63 48.33 -1.48 -0.66
CA VAL A 63 48.78 -2.40 -1.71
C VAL A 63 49.08 -3.79 -1.13
N LEU A 64 49.78 -3.86 0.01
CA LEU A 64 50.06 -5.11 0.71
C LEU A 64 48.77 -5.84 1.12
N PHE A 65 47.77 -5.10 1.62
CA PHE A 65 46.45 -5.63 1.95
C PHE A 65 45.54 -5.81 0.74
N ARG A 66 46.04 -5.55 -0.49
CA ARG A 66 45.33 -5.68 -1.77
C ARG A 66 44.07 -4.80 -1.89
N LEU A 67 43.94 -3.78 -1.04
CA LEU A 67 42.88 -2.77 -1.08
C LEU A 67 43.15 -1.71 -2.16
N VAL A 68 44.42 -1.50 -2.51
CA VAL A 68 44.88 -0.69 -3.65
C VAL A 68 45.78 -1.55 -4.52
N ARG A 69 45.84 -1.27 -5.82
CA ARG A 69 46.82 -1.84 -6.76
C ARG A 69 47.63 -0.70 -7.37
N HIS A 70 48.94 -0.90 -7.44
CA HIS A 70 49.83 -0.06 -8.25
C HIS A 70 49.99 -0.70 -9.62
N GLU A 71 49.83 0.09 -10.68
CA GLU A 71 50.01 -0.33 -12.05
C GLU A 71 51.38 0.18 -12.54
N ASP A 72 52.33 -0.74 -12.69
CA ASP A 72 53.72 -0.37 -13.00
C ASP A 72 53.86 0.18 -14.43
N SER A 73 52.94 -0.16 -15.33
CA SER A 73 52.96 0.27 -16.72
C SER A 73 52.74 1.79 -16.89
N ASP A 74 51.93 2.41 -16.05
CA ASP A 74 51.61 3.85 -16.10
C ASP A 74 51.87 4.60 -14.78
N ASN A 75 52.39 3.91 -13.75
CA ASN A 75 52.63 4.39 -12.39
C ASN A 75 51.37 4.99 -11.73
N THR A 76 50.22 4.37 -11.96
CA THR A 76 48.94 4.79 -11.39
C THR A 76 48.49 3.88 -10.26
N TYR A 77 47.62 4.42 -9.39
CA TYR A 77 47.01 3.68 -8.29
C TYR A 77 45.53 3.47 -8.59
N ARG A 78 45.04 2.26 -8.32
CA ARG A 78 43.64 1.86 -8.53
C ARG A 78 43.13 1.14 -7.29
N LEU A 79 41.82 1.11 -7.09
CA LEU A 79 41.22 0.24 -6.09
C LEU A 79 41.56 -1.22 -6.41
N GLY A 80 41.96 -1.97 -5.38
CA GLY A 80 42.37 -3.36 -5.48
C GLY A 80 41.19 -4.33 -5.41
N HIS A 81 41.36 -5.54 -5.94
CA HIS A 81 40.28 -6.53 -6.03
C HIS A 81 39.79 -7.04 -4.66
N ARG A 82 40.54 -6.82 -3.57
CA ARG A 82 40.11 -7.20 -2.21
C ARG A 82 38.83 -6.49 -1.79
N LEU A 83 38.59 -5.28 -2.28
CA LEU A 83 37.33 -4.56 -2.02
C LEU A 83 36.14 -5.29 -2.64
N PHE A 84 36.32 -5.88 -3.83
CA PHE A 84 35.31 -6.75 -4.45
C PHE A 84 35.11 -8.04 -3.67
N GLU A 85 36.18 -8.69 -3.20
CA GLU A 85 36.07 -9.90 -2.36
C GLU A 85 35.36 -9.63 -1.03
N LEU A 86 35.63 -8.49 -0.38
CA LEU A 86 34.97 -8.09 0.86
C LEU A 86 33.50 -7.75 0.63
N ALA A 87 33.19 -7.01 -0.44
CA ALA A 87 31.82 -6.73 -0.85
C ALA A 87 31.08 -8.05 -1.15
N HIS A 88 31.70 -8.98 -1.88
CA HIS A 88 31.11 -10.28 -2.18
C HIS A 88 30.85 -11.11 -0.93
N ARG A 89 31.70 -11.06 0.10
CA ARG A 89 31.47 -11.76 1.39
C ARG A 89 30.37 -11.14 2.25
N VAL A 90 30.21 -9.81 2.21
CA VAL A 90 29.03 -9.14 2.80
C VAL A 90 27.75 -9.58 2.08
N TRP A 91 27.86 -9.91 0.79
CA TRP A 91 26.75 -10.38 -0.03
C TRP A 91 26.55 -11.90 0.00
N GLU A 92 27.53 -12.72 0.40
CA GLU A 92 27.38 -14.18 0.54
C GLU A 92 26.40 -14.60 1.63
N SER A 93 26.04 -13.73 2.59
CA SER A 93 24.92 -14.00 3.49
C SER A 93 23.54 -13.82 2.84
N PHE A 94 23.43 -13.13 1.69
CA PHE A 94 22.17 -12.88 0.97
C PHE A 94 22.48 -12.50 -0.50
N ASP A 95 22.48 -13.46 -1.44
CA ASP A 95 22.66 -13.16 -2.89
C ASP A 95 21.39 -12.56 -3.53
N LEU A 96 20.92 -11.47 -2.93
CA LEU A 96 19.77 -10.70 -3.42
C LEU A 96 20.03 -10.17 -4.84
N ARG A 97 21.28 -9.85 -5.17
CA ARG A 97 21.68 -9.32 -6.47
C ARG A 97 21.57 -10.37 -7.57
N GLY A 98 22.11 -11.57 -7.35
CA GLY A 98 22.01 -12.68 -8.30
C GLY A 98 20.56 -13.08 -8.56
N VAL A 99 19.75 -13.16 -7.50
CA VAL A 99 18.32 -13.48 -7.61
C VAL A 99 17.53 -12.37 -8.32
N ALA A 100 17.83 -11.09 -8.03
CA ALA A 100 17.12 -9.97 -8.63
C ALA A 100 17.49 -9.73 -10.10
N GLY A 101 18.70 -10.09 -10.55
CA GLY A 101 19.22 -9.81 -11.88
C GLY A 101 18.23 -10.10 -13.03
N PRO A 102 17.73 -11.34 -13.18
CA PRO A 102 16.79 -11.69 -14.25
C PRO A 102 15.45 -10.93 -14.17
N VAL A 103 15.02 -10.56 -12.95
CA VAL A 103 13.80 -9.78 -12.73
C VAL A 103 14.02 -8.33 -13.14
N LEU A 104 15.16 -7.75 -12.79
CA LEU A 104 15.55 -6.40 -13.19
C LEU A 104 15.65 -6.25 -14.70
N ASP A 105 16.26 -7.21 -15.39
CA ASP A 105 16.41 -7.18 -16.85
C ASP A 105 15.04 -7.18 -17.55
N ARG A 106 14.17 -8.12 -17.16
CA ARG A 106 12.81 -8.24 -17.71
C ARG A 106 11.98 -6.96 -17.49
N LEU A 107 11.95 -6.46 -16.25
CA LEU A 107 11.18 -5.27 -15.92
C LEU A 107 11.71 -4.02 -16.64
N ALA A 108 13.02 -3.89 -16.81
CA ALA A 108 13.59 -2.79 -17.55
C ALA A 108 13.21 -2.84 -19.04
N ASP A 109 13.17 -4.03 -19.62
CA ASP A 109 12.74 -4.23 -21.02
C ASP A 109 11.23 -3.97 -21.19
N GLU A 110 10.39 -4.42 -20.25
CA GLU A 110 8.94 -4.23 -20.26
C GLU A 110 8.54 -2.76 -20.02
N THR A 111 9.11 -2.13 -19.00
CA THR A 111 8.77 -0.75 -18.61
C THR A 111 9.43 0.28 -19.50
N ARG A 112 10.55 -0.06 -20.15
CA ARG A 112 11.45 0.87 -20.86
C ARG A 112 12.00 1.97 -19.95
N GLU A 113 12.03 1.77 -18.64
CA GLU A 113 12.51 2.74 -17.65
C GLU A 113 13.73 2.20 -16.88
N THR A 114 14.14 2.91 -15.83
CA THR A 114 15.19 2.45 -14.92
C THR A 114 14.57 1.63 -13.81
N VAL A 115 15.09 0.43 -13.60
CA VAL A 115 14.67 -0.48 -12.55
C VAL A 115 15.86 -0.70 -11.63
N ALA A 116 15.64 -0.55 -10.32
CA ALA A 116 16.70 -0.73 -9.34
C ALA A 116 16.19 -1.47 -8.11
N ILE A 117 17.11 -2.15 -7.44
CA ILE A 117 16.90 -2.74 -6.13
C ILE A 117 17.75 -2.01 -5.09
N CYS A 118 17.15 -1.72 -3.95
CA CYS A 118 17.78 -0.96 -2.88
C CYS A 118 17.47 -1.56 -1.51
N ALA A 119 18.27 -1.23 -0.50
CA ALA A 119 18.05 -1.62 0.90
C ALA A 119 18.32 -0.44 1.83
N VAL A 120 17.99 -0.59 3.11
CA VAL A 120 18.34 0.38 4.15
C VAL A 120 19.77 0.11 4.61
N ASP A 121 20.62 1.14 4.63
CA ASP A 121 21.95 1.10 5.22
C ASP A 121 22.26 2.41 5.93
N ASN A 122 22.48 2.36 7.25
CA ASN A 122 22.69 3.52 8.13
C ASN A 122 21.61 4.63 7.98
N GLY A 123 20.33 4.24 7.99
CA GLY A 123 19.22 5.21 7.93
C GLY A 123 18.96 5.81 6.53
N GLU A 124 19.63 5.33 5.49
CA GLU A 124 19.46 5.81 4.12
C GLU A 124 19.18 4.65 3.15
N VAL A 125 18.63 4.98 1.98
CA VAL A 125 18.50 4.04 0.86
C VAL A 125 19.86 3.86 0.20
N LEU A 126 20.32 2.61 0.10
CA LEU A 126 21.49 2.22 -0.69
C LEU A 126 21.06 1.43 -1.93
N TYR A 127 21.42 1.92 -3.12
CA TYR A 127 21.14 1.20 -4.37
C TYR A 127 22.15 0.08 -4.61
N ILE A 128 21.66 -1.16 -4.70
CA ILE A 128 22.47 -2.38 -4.77
C ILE A 128 22.70 -2.82 -6.22
N ASP A 129 21.67 -2.75 -7.07
CA ASP A 129 21.79 -3.07 -8.49
C ASP A 129 20.72 -2.33 -9.30
N GLN A 130 20.97 -2.15 -10.61
CA GLN A 130 20.04 -1.48 -11.51
C GLN A 130 20.17 -1.93 -12.97
N ARG A 131 19.10 -1.73 -13.74
CA ARG A 131 19.01 -1.87 -15.20
C ARG A 131 18.27 -0.66 -15.76
N SER A 132 18.81 -0.02 -16.78
CA SER A 132 18.22 1.17 -17.40
C SER A 132 17.95 0.95 -18.88
N ARG A 133 16.70 1.15 -19.31
CA ARG A 133 16.29 1.15 -20.73
C ARG A 133 15.67 2.47 -21.21
N GLY A 134 15.69 3.52 -20.37
CA GLY A 134 15.07 4.83 -20.64
C GLY A 134 15.72 5.72 -21.71
N GLY A 135 16.74 5.23 -22.44
CA GLY A 135 17.44 5.98 -23.48
C GLY A 135 18.21 7.21 -22.95
N ALA A 136 18.42 8.21 -23.81
CA ALA A 136 19.17 9.44 -23.48
C ALA A 136 18.43 10.37 -22.50
N PHE A 137 17.11 10.24 -22.39
CA PHE A 137 16.24 11.05 -21.51
C PHE A 137 15.66 10.21 -20.35
N GLY A 138 16.35 9.13 -19.97
CA GLY A 138 16.00 8.30 -18.83
C GLY A 138 16.65 8.80 -17.55
N PHE A 139 15.97 8.64 -16.42
CA PHE A 139 16.59 8.85 -15.12
C PHE A 139 17.58 7.71 -14.84
N ARG A 140 18.82 8.00 -14.41
CA ARG A 140 19.82 6.97 -14.11
C ARG A 140 20.15 6.96 -12.63
N ILE A 141 20.32 5.75 -12.11
CA ILE A 141 20.73 5.50 -10.73
C ILE A 141 22.15 4.93 -10.75
N GLU A 142 23.00 5.48 -9.89
CA GLU A 142 24.36 4.97 -9.65
C GLU A 142 24.33 3.94 -8.52
N ILE A 143 24.93 2.78 -8.77
CA ILE A 143 25.05 1.72 -7.74
C ILE A 143 26.00 2.19 -6.65
N GLY A 144 25.65 1.95 -5.39
CA GLY A 144 26.40 2.41 -4.22
C GLY A 144 26.03 3.81 -3.74
N ARG A 145 25.22 4.56 -4.51
CA ARG A 145 24.75 5.88 -4.10
C ARG A 145 23.67 5.77 -3.01
N ARG A 146 23.68 6.75 -2.11
CA ARG A 146 22.70 6.92 -1.03
C ARG A 146 21.57 7.89 -1.41
N ALA A 147 20.39 7.68 -0.84
CA ALA A 147 19.26 8.59 -0.99
C ALA A 147 18.36 8.60 0.27
N PRO A 148 17.55 9.66 0.48
CA PRO A 148 16.70 9.77 1.67
C PRO A 148 15.57 8.73 1.68
N LEU A 149 15.18 8.30 2.89
CA LEU A 149 14.11 7.31 3.07
C LEU A 149 12.71 7.90 2.79
N HIS A 150 12.44 9.13 3.21
CA HIS A 150 11.07 9.70 3.23
C HIS A 150 10.53 10.13 1.88
N CYS A 151 11.39 10.44 0.91
CA CYS A 151 10.97 11.03 -0.36
C CYS A 151 11.25 10.15 -1.58
N THR A 152 11.84 8.97 -1.39
CA THR A 152 12.08 7.98 -2.46
C THR A 152 11.05 6.86 -2.38
N ALA A 153 10.60 6.33 -3.53
CA ALA A 153 9.67 5.21 -3.51
C ALA A 153 10.29 3.97 -2.81
N GLY A 154 11.58 3.69 -3.05
CA GLY A 154 12.30 2.60 -2.38
C GLY A 154 12.37 2.78 -0.87
N GLY A 155 12.73 3.98 -0.40
CA GLY A 155 12.79 4.30 1.03
C GLY A 155 11.42 4.23 1.71
N LYS A 156 10.38 4.79 1.09
CA LYS A 156 9.02 4.69 1.59
C LYS A 156 8.49 3.26 1.61
N ALA A 157 8.85 2.43 0.64
CA ALA A 157 8.53 1.00 0.67
C ALA A 157 9.25 0.28 1.82
N LEU A 158 10.52 0.59 2.08
CA LEU A 158 11.25 0.01 3.20
C LEU A 158 10.66 0.45 4.55
N LEU A 159 10.35 1.75 4.70
CA LEU A 159 9.68 2.28 5.90
C LEU A 159 8.29 1.69 6.11
N ALA A 160 7.43 1.65 5.09
CA ALA A 160 6.03 1.21 5.22
C ALA A 160 5.89 -0.26 5.62
N PHE A 161 6.87 -1.09 5.26
CA PHE A 161 6.87 -2.54 5.47
C PHE A 161 7.91 -3.02 6.51
N ALA A 162 8.63 -2.09 7.15
CA ALA A 162 9.48 -2.40 8.29
C ALA A 162 8.66 -2.94 9.47
N ALA A 163 9.32 -3.69 10.36
CA ALA A 163 8.71 -4.11 11.62
C ALA A 163 8.43 -2.86 12.49
N PRO A 164 7.37 -2.82 13.32
CA PRO A 164 6.98 -1.60 14.03
C PRO A 164 8.09 -0.93 14.86
N HIS A 165 8.96 -1.73 15.48
CA HIS A 165 10.10 -1.21 16.26
C HIS A 165 11.22 -0.65 15.37
N GLU A 166 11.50 -1.29 14.22
CA GLU A 166 12.48 -0.80 13.24
C GLU A 166 11.97 0.44 12.54
N GLN A 167 10.69 0.47 12.17
CA GLN A 167 10.06 1.64 11.56
C GLN A 167 10.13 2.85 12.49
N ARG A 168 9.77 2.68 13.76
CA ARG A 168 9.84 3.77 14.74
C ARG A 168 11.28 4.26 14.93
N ALA A 169 12.25 3.36 15.09
CA ALA A 169 13.66 3.75 15.17
C ALA A 169 14.14 4.52 13.93
N LEU A 170 13.75 4.08 12.72
CA LEU A 170 14.09 4.77 11.49
C LEU A 170 13.41 6.15 11.37
N LEU A 171 12.17 6.30 11.84
CA LEU A 171 11.44 7.57 11.83
C LEU A 171 11.99 8.55 12.86
N ASP A 172 12.38 8.08 14.05
CA ASP A 172 12.93 8.91 15.13
C ASP A 172 14.26 9.57 14.70
N ASP A 173 15.07 8.87 13.91
CA ASP A 173 16.36 9.37 13.39
C ASP A 173 16.23 10.16 12.07
N LEU A 174 15.03 10.24 11.49
CA LEU A 174 14.80 10.77 10.15
C LEU A 174 14.65 12.30 10.14
N THR A 175 15.41 12.97 9.27
CA THR A 175 15.22 14.40 8.98
C THR A 175 14.41 14.58 7.70
N LEU A 176 13.26 15.26 7.78
CA LEU A 176 12.37 15.51 6.64
C LEU A 176 12.80 16.73 5.81
N ASP A 177 14.02 16.68 5.27
CA ASP A 177 14.53 17.75 4.39
C ASP A 177 13.69 17.88 3.11
N ARG A 178 13.59 19.11 2.60
CA ARG A 178 12.87 19.42 1.36
C ARG A 178 13.79 19.28 0.15
N TYR A 179 13.45 18.39 -0.79
CA TYR A 179 14.19 18.17 -2.04
C TYR A 179 13.45 18.68 -3.29
N SER A 180 12.13 18.90 -3.17
CA SER A 180 11.25 19.45 -4.19
C SER A 180 10.05 20.16 -3.54
N GLU A 181 9.23 20.82 -4.35
CA GLU A 181 7.96 21.41 -3.88
C GLU A 181 6.98 20.36 -3.34
N ARG A 182 7.08 19.11 -3.83
CA ARG A 182 6.20 17.99 -3.46
C ARG A 182 6.75 17.11 -2.35
N THR A 183 7.96 17.39 -1.85
CA THR A 183 8.51 16.60 -0.74
C THR A 183 7.61 16.69 0.49
N ILE A 184 7.24 15.52 1.03
CA ILE A 184 6.54 15.42 2.31
C ILE A 184 7.51 15.88 3.41
N THR A 185 7.13 16.93 4.13
CA THR A 185 7.97 17.57 5.18
C THR A 185 7.29 17.59 6.55
N ASP A 186 6.12 16.94 6.63
CA ASP A 186 5.33 16.79 7.85
C ASP A 186 5.28 15.30 8.22
N GLU A 187 5.47 14.99 9.50
CA GLU A 187 5.52 13.62 10.00
C GLU A 187 4.17 12.91 9.86
N GLY A 188 3.07 13.60 10.18
CA GLY A 188 1.72 13.03 10.06
C GLY A 188 1.37 12.70 8.61
N ALA A 189 1.72 13.57 7.67
CA ALA A 189 1.56 13.34 6.24
C ALA A 189 2.42 12.17 5.74
N LEU A 190 3.65 12.00 6.25
CA LEU A 190 4.50 10.85 5.91
C LEU A 190 3.88 9.56 6.44
N VAL A 191 3.44 9.53 7.69
CA VAL A 191 2.78 8.36 8.31
C VAL A 191 1.54 7.97 7.51
N ALA A 192 0.73 8.94 7.08
CA ALA A 192 -0.44 8.68 6.22
C ALA A 192 -0.05 8.08 4.85
N ASP A 193 1.00 8.58 4.20
CA ASP A 193 1.49 8.02 2.93
C ASP A 193 2.12 6.62 3.09
N LEU A 194 2.79 6.36 4.23
CA LEU A 194 3.30 5.03 4.57
C LEU A 194 2.15 4.04 4.84
N ALA A 195 1.09 4.46 5.53
CA ALA A 195 -0.12 3.64 5.73
C ALA A 195 -0.79 3.29 4.39
N LEU A 196 -0.92 4.28 3.49
CA LEU A 196 -1.41 4.05 2.13
C LEU A 196 -0.52 3.07 1.36
N SER A 197 0.80 3.22 1.48
CA SER A 197 1.79 2.34 0.86
C SER A 197 1.68 0.90 1.37
N ARG A 198 1.50 0.73 2.69
CA ARG A 198 1.29 -0.57 3.34
C ARG A 198 0.00 -1.23 2.85
N ALA A 199 -1.10 -0.48 2.81
CA ALA A 199 -2.39 -0.97 2.37
C ALA A 199 -2.37 -1.41 0.89
N ARG A 200 -1.79 -0.61 -0.02
CA ARG A 200 -1.72 -0.95 -1.46
C ARG A 200 -0.71 -2.06 -1.77
N GLY A 201 0.38 -2.17 -1.00
CA GLY A 201 1.44 -3.18 -1.20
C GLY A 201 2.72 -2.65 -1.87
N TYR A 202 2.79 -1.37 -2.18
CA TYR A 202 3.92 -0.69 -2.84
C TYR A 202 3.93 0.78 -2.42
N ALA A 203 5.03 1.50 -2.62
CA ALA A 203 5.13 2.94 -2.38
C ALA A 203 5.33 3.70 -3.70
N ILE A 204 4.78 4.91 -3.79
CA ILE A 204 4.91 5.83 -4.94
C ILE A 204 5.63 7.08 -4.46
N SER A 205 6.54 7.62 -5.26
CA SER A 205 7.10 8.96 -5.09
C SER A 205 6.80 9.79 -6.35
N LEU A 206 6.01 10.86 -6.21
CA LEU A 206 5.57 11.74 -7.31
C LEU A 206 6.38 13.04 -7.35
N ALA A 207 7.58 12.99 -7.94
CA ALA A 207 8.51 14.11 -7.98
C ALA A 207 8.87 14.65 -6.57
N GLU A 208 8.93 13.77 -5.57
CA GLU A 208 9.19 14.14 -4.16
C GLU A 208 10.69 14.26 -3.86
N HIS A 209 11.55 13.44 -4.49
CA HIS A 209 13.00 13.48 -4.29
C HIS A 209 13.70 14.30 -5.39
N VAL A 210 13.39 14.03 -6.66
CA VAL A 210 13.98 14.76 -7.79
C VAL A 210 12.83 15.38 -8.60
N PRO A 211 12.82 16.72 -8.81
CA PRO A 211 11.82 17.38 -9.63
C PRO A 211 11.68 16.73 -11.02
N GLY A 212 10.46 16.41 -11.42
CA GLY A 212 10.17 15.79 -12.72
C GLY A 212 10.48 14.29 -12.83
N VAL A 213 10.87 13.63 -11.73
CA VAL A 213 11.09 12.17 -11.67
C VAL A 213 10.04 11.53 -10.77
N SER A 214 9.29 10.58 -11.30
CA SER A 214 8.39 9.75 -10.52
C SER A 214 8.95 8.34 -10.37
N SER A 215 8.58 7.69 -9.27
CA SER A 215 8.98 6.30 -9.02
C SER A 215 7.93 5.52 -8.26
N VAL A 216 8.00 4.21 -8.38
CA VAL A 216 7.18 3.25 -7.61
C VAL A 216 8.08 2.10 -7.19
N ALA A 217 7.90 1.60 -5.96
CA ALA A 217 8.69 0.49 -5.44
C ALA A 217 7.85 -0.46 -4.58
N ALA A 218 8.17 -1.75 -4.64
CA ALA A 218 7.56 -2.79 -3.83
C ALA A 218 8.61 -3.44 -2.90
N PRO A 219 8.24 -3.80 -1.67
CA PRO A 219 9.14 -4.46 -0.73
C PRO A 219 9.48 -5.88 -1.20
N VAL A 220 10.72 -6.29 -0.96
CA VAL A 220 11.22 -7.66 -1.09
C VAL A 220 11.42 -8.18 0.33
N PHE A 221 10.81 -9.32 0.62
CA PHE A 221 10.83 -9.93 1.93
C PHE A 221 11.81 -11.10 1.99
N ASP A 222 12.43 -11.29 3.15
CA ASP A 222 13.15 -12.52 3.45
C ASP A 222 12.21 -13.65 3.91
N HIS A 223 12.78 -14.82 4.22
CA HIS A 223 12.03 -15.98 4.68
C HIS A 223 11.31 -15.79 6.04
N THR A 224 11.63 -14.73 6.79
CA THR A 224 10.96 -14.39 8.05
C THR A 224 9.79 -13.41 7.85
N GLY A 225 9.62 -12.90 6.63
CA GLY A 225 8.66 -11.85 6.32
C GLY A 225 9.17 -10.43 6.61
N LYS A 226 10.47 -10.26 6.87
CA LYS A 226 11.08 -8.93 7.05
C LYS A 226 11.38 -8.30 5.70
N ALA A 227 11.03 -7.03 5.51
CA ALA A 227 11.36 -6.26 4.31
C ALA A 227 12.87 -5.94 4.31
N VAL A 228 13.65 -6.67 3.50
CA VAL A 228 15.12 -6.53 3.45
C VAL A 228 15.58 -5.66 2.28
N ALA A 229 14.73 -5.46 1.28
CA ALA A 229 15.01 -4.63 0.12
C ALA A 229 13.72 -4.07 -0.49
N ALA A 230 13.85 -3.15 -1.44
CA ALA A 230 12.76 -2.67 -2.27
C ALA A 230 13.18 -2.67 -3.75
N LEU A 231 12.31 -3.24 -4.58
CA LEU A 231 12.42 -3.26 -6.03
C LEU A 231 11.60 -2.11 -6.60
N GLY A 232 12.22 -1.21 -7.37
CA GLY A 232 11.54 -0.02 -7.88
C GLY A 232 11.80 0.29 -9.35
N VAL A 233 10.87 1.04 -9.94
CA VAL A 233 10.92 1.62 -11.28
C VAL A 233 10.95 3.14 -11.15
N TYR A 234 11.83 3.78 -11.90
CA TYR A 234 12.17 5.19 -11.82
C TYR A 234 12.24 5.79 -13.23
N GLY A 235 11.62 6.95 -13.42
CA GLY A 235 11.59 7.60 -14.73
C GLY A 235 10.93 8.97 -14.71
N PRO A 236 10.95 9.68 -15.85
CA PRO A 236 10.34 11.00 -15.96
C PRO A 236 8.83 10.97 -15.67
N SER A 237 8.33 11.93 -14.90
CA SER A 237 6.91 12.03 -14.55
C SER A 237 5.98 12.15 -15.76
N SER A 238 6.49 12.62 -16.90
CA SER A 238 5.74 12.67 -18.17
C SER A 238 5.45 11.29 -18.77
N ARG A 239 6.27 10.27 -18.46
CA ARG A 239 6.06 8.87 -18.88
C ARG A 239 5.49 8.01 -17.77
N LEU A 240 5.83 8.32 -16.51
CA LEU A 240 5.31 7.67 -15.32
C LEU A 240 4.30 8.57 -14.61
N SER A 241 3.13 8.72 -15.23
CA SER A 241 1.97 9.37 -14.60
C SER A 241 1.49 8.58 -13.39
N ASN A 242 0.69 9.20 -12.51
CA ASN A 242 0.16 8.54 -11.31
C ASN A 242 -0.58 7.22 -11.65
N ASP A 243 -1.44 7.23 -12.67
CA ASP A 243 -2.16 6.04 -13.11
C ASP A 243 -1.23 4.92 -13.56
N ARG A 244 -0.17 5.25 -14.32
CA ARG A 244 0.82 4.27 -14.76
C ARG A 244 1.64 3.73 -13.61
N LEU A 245 2.00 4.56 -12.62
CA LEU A 245 2.71 4.11 -11.42
C LEU A 245 1.90 3.09 -10.64
N HIS A 246 0.58 3.25 -10.55
CA HIS A 246 -0.26 2.23 -9.90
C HIS A 246 -0.31 0.91 -10.69
N VAL A 247 -0.28 0.95 -12.02
CA VAL A 247 -0.17 -0.26 -12.87
C VAL A 247 1.19 -0.92 -12.63
N THR A 248 2.27 -0.17 -12.77
CA THR A 248 3.65 -0.64 -12.57
C THR A 248 3.88 -1.15 -11.15
N GLY A 249 3.29 -0.53 -10.13
CA GLY A 249 3.37 -0.99 -8.75
C GLY A 249 2.76 -2.37 -8.53
N ARG A 250 1.69 -2.72 -9.26
CA ARG A 250 1.09 -4.08 -9.21
C ARG A 250 2.00 -5.11 -9.85
N ASP A 251 2.59 -4.78 -10.99
CA ASP A 251 3.55 -5.66 -11.67
C ASP A 251 4.83 -5.83 -10.83
N LEU A 252 5.30 -4.76 -10.17
CA LEU A 252 6.42 -4.78 -9.24
C LEU A 252 6.17 -5.65 -8.02
N MET A 253 4.96 -5.65 -7.43
CA MET A 253 4.66 -6.56 -6.33
C MET A 253 4.79 -8.02 -6.74
N ALA A 254 4.31 -8.40 -7.93
CA ALA A 254 4.44 -9.76 -8.44
C ALA A 254 5.92 -10.12 -8.66
N ALA A 255 6.70 -9.20 -9.22
CA ALA A 255 8.13 -9.36 -9.42
C ALA A 255 8.93 -9.44 -8.11
N ALA A 256 8.64 -8.57 -7.14
CA ALA A 256 9.27 -8.57 -5.82
C ALA A 256 8.97 -9.87 -5.06
N ARG A 257 7.78 -10.46 -5.23
CA ARG A 257 7.45 -11.79 -4.71
C ARG A 257 8.24 -12.91 -5.37
N GLN A 258 8.59 -12.81 -6.66
CA GLN A 258 9.48 -13.79 -7.29
C GLN A 258 10.87 -13.76 -6.65
N ILE A 259 11.37 -12.57 -6.34
CA ILE A 259 12.63 -12.40 -5.59
C ILE A 259 12.46 -12.98 -4.18
N SER A 260 11.39 -12.62 -3.48
CA SER A 260 11.11 -13.08 -2.10
C SER A 260 10.95 -14.61 -2.02
N GLY A 261 10.25 -15.23 -2.98
CA GLY A 261 10.01 -16.69 -3.02
C GLY A 261 11.23 -17.53 -3.39
N ASN A 262 12.22 -16.93 -4.07
CA ASN A 262 13.54 -17.53 -4.28
C ASN A 262 14.48 -17.31 -3.06
N VAL A 263 14.13 -16.38 -2.16
CA VAL A 263 14.88 -16.01 -0.94
C VAL A 263 14.27 -16.64 0.33
N GLY A 264 13.06 -17.20 0.24
CA GLY A 264 12.38 -17.80 1.39
C GLY A 264 11.07 -18.49 1.01
N ALA A 265 11.00 -19.80 1.24
CA ALA A 265 9.76 -20.55 1.16
C ALA A 265 8.84 -20.15 2.33
N SER A 266 7.77 -19.39 2.05
CA SER A 266 6.40 -19.59 2.57
C SER A 266 5.48 -18.39 2.29
N GLN A 267 4.33 -18.70 1.68
CA GLN A 267 3.04 -17.97 1.72
C GLN A 267 2.90 -16.58 1.06
N LEU A 268 2.27 -16.57 -0.12
CA LEU A 268 0.90 -16.05 -0.33
C LEU A 268 0.52 -16.38 -1.78
N ASN A 269 -0.21 -17.49 -1.94
CA ASN A 269 -0.62 -18.02 -3.24
C ASN A 269 -1.32 -16.94 -4.08
N ILE A 270 -0.67 -16.54 -5.18
CA ILE A 270 -1.33 -15.96 -6.35
C ILE A 270 -1.81 -17.16 -7.18
N THR A 271 -2.76 -17.93 -6.68
CA THR A 271 -3.50 -18.83 -7.56
C THR A 271 -4.35 -17.95 -8.46
N SER A 272 -4.06 -18.01 -9.75
CA SER A 272 -4.80 -17.38 -10.82
C SER A 272 -6.29 -17.70 -10.70
N TYR A 273 -7.11 -16.72 -10.32
CA TYR A 273 -8.57 -16.82 -10.45
C TYR A 273 -8.91 -16.70 -11.93
N VAL A 274 -8.96 -17.86 -12.59
CA VAL A 274 -9.47 -17.98 -13.94
C VAL A 274 -10.93 -17.56 -13.87
N ARG A 275 -11.32 -16.59 -14.71
CA ARG A 275 -12.73 -16.24 -14.91
C ARG A 275 -13.49 -17.57 -15.10
N PRO A 276 -14.53 -17.88 -14.30
CA PRO A 276 -15.35 -19.04 -14.55
C PRO A 276 -15.79 -19.01 -16.02
N GLY A 277 -15.76 -20.14 -16.73
CA GLY A 277 -16.04 -20.18 -18.18
C GLY A 277 -17.46 -19.74 -18.60
N ARG A 278 -18.25 -19.18 -17.68
CA ARG A 278 -19.60 -18.68 -17.89
C ARG A 278 -19.61 -17.15 -17.95
N ALA A 279 -20.41 -16.60 -18.86
CA ALA A 279 -20.56 -15.16 -19.02
C ALA A 279 -21.20 -14.50 -17.79
N ALA A 280 -20.97 -13.19 -17.64
CA ALA A 280 -21.69 -12.39 -16.65
C ALA A 280 -23.19 -12.42 -16.96
N ASP A 281 -24.03 -12.23 -15.94
CA ASP A 281 -25.48 -12.23 -16.15
C ASP A 281 -25.90 -10.98 -16.94
N ALA A 282 -26.84 -11.14 -17.86
CA ALA A 282 -27.16 -10.13 -18.89
C ALA A 282 -27.74 -8.82 -18.32
N ASP A 283 -28.32 -8.87 -17.12
CA ASP A 283 -29.00 -7.74 -16.49
C ASP A 283 -28.06 -6.86 -15.64
N VAL A 284 -26.78 -7.26 -15.50
CA VAL A 284 -25.78 -6.47 -14.77
C VAL A 284 -25.21 -5.39 -15.70
N GLU A 285 -25.48 -4.12 -15.38
CA GLU A 285 -24.95 -2.97 -16.11
C GLU A 285 -23.76 -2.34 -15.36
N CYS A 286 -22.66 -2.05 -16.07
CA CYS A 286 -21.62 -1.13 -15.56
C CYS A 286 -22.10 0.31 -15.74
N VAL A 287 -22.64 0.92 -14.69
CA VAL A 287 -23.22 2.27 -14.73
C VAL A 287 -22.17 3.36 -14.62
N LEU A 288 -21.00 3.05 -14.04
CA LEU A 288 -19.87 3.97 -13.94
C LEU A 288 -18.53 3.18 -14.03
N PRO A 289 -17.82 3.20 -15.17
CA PRO A 289 -16.51 2.56 -15.33
C PRO A 289 -15.39 3.43 -14.72
N TRP A 290 -15.46 3.71 -13.41
CA TRP A 290 -14.57 4.66 -12.73
C TRP A 290 -13.11 4.21 -12.67
N GLY A 291 -12.88 2.90 -12.48
CA GLY A 291 -11.54 2.36 -12.31
C GLY A 291 -10.95 2.63 -10.92
N ALA A 292 -11.80 2.65 -9.88
CA ALA A 292 -11.41 2.76 -8.49
C ALA A 292 -10.41 1.68 -8.09
N HIS A 293 -9.46 2.05 -7.22
CA HIS A 293 -8.49 1.12 -6.66
C HIS A 293 -9.18 0.12 -5.74
N LEU A 294 -9.96 0.62 -4.78
CA LEU A 294 -10.73 -0.18 -3.84
C LEU A 294 -12.03 0.56 -3.52
N ALA A 295 -13.02 0.46 -4.41
CA ALA A 295 -14.34 1.05 -4.16
C ALA A 295 -15.04 0.26 -3.06
N GLU A 296 -15.56 0.92 -2.03
CA GLU A 296 -16.15 0.27 -0.84
C GLU A 296 -17.32 1.08 -0.29
N GLY A 297 -18.04 0.48 0.67
CA GLY A 297 -19.06 1.14 1.50
C GLY A 297 -20.14 1.91 0.72
N PRO A 298 -20.77 1.33 -0.33
CA PRO A 298 -21.88 1.99 -1.00
C PRO A 298 -23.04 2.19 -0.03
N VAL A 299 -23.60 3.40 0.01
CA VAL A 299 -24.79 3.72 0.81
C VAL A 299 -25.73 4.62 0.02
N TRP A 300 -26.99 4.22 -0.05
CA TRP A 300 -28.02 4.98 -0.74
C TRP A 300 -28.60 6.06 0.16
N SER A 301 -28.55 7.32 -0.29
CA SER A 301 -29.26 8.41 0.36
C SER A 301 -30.66 8.56 -0.23
N THR A 302 -31.69 8.12 0.50
CA THR A 302 -33.10 8.29 0.11
C THR A 302 -33.49 9.76 -0.06
N ARG A 303 -32.95 10.67 0.76
CA ARG A 303 -33.21 12.11 0.67
C ARG A 303 -32.73 12.73 -0.64
N GLU A 304 -31.53 12.38 -1.07
CA GLU A 304 -30.86 12.97 -2.23
C GLU A 304 -31.06 12.15 -3.51
N GLN A 305 -31.54 10.92 -3.40
CA GLN A 305 -31.60 9.95 -4.49
C GLN A 305 -30.22 9.77 -5.16
N ARG A 306 -29.18 9.63 -4.32
CA ARG A 306 -27.78 9.47 -4.72
C ARG A 306 -27.14 8.31 -3.98
N LEU A 307 -26.17 7.67 -4.62
CA LEU A 307 -25.33 6.66 -4.00
C LEU A 307 -24.01 7.30 -3.55
N TYR A 308 -23.72 7.24 -2.26
CA TYR A 308 -22.39 7.54 -1.75
C TYR A 308 -21.55 6.27 -1.76
N TRP A 309 -20.25 6.39 -2.02
CA TRP A 309 -19.28 5.29 -1.96
C TRP A 309 -17.88 5.90 -1.81
N VAL A 310 -16.88 5.09 -1.45
CA VAL A 310 -15.51 5.58 -1.24
C VAL A 310 -14.51 4.80 -2.09
N ASP A 311 -13.37 5.39 -2.42
CA ASP A 311 -12.18 4.63 -2.81
C ASP A 311 -11.17 4.69 -1.66
N ILE A 312 -10.87 3.54 -1.06
CA ILE A 312 -9.97 3.48 0.11
C ILE A 312 -8.53 3.84 -0.29
N LEU A 313 -8.09 3.46 -1.50
CA LEU A 313 -6.68 3.48 -1.89
C LEU A 313 -6.32 4.58 -2.89
N ALA A 314 -7.31 5.24 -3.48
CA ALA A 314 -7.20 6.62 -3.92
C ALA A 314 -8.18 7.43 -3.06
N PRO A 315 -7.79 7.77 -1.81
CA PRO A 315 -8.73 8.20 -0.78
C PRO A 315 -9.67 9.29 -1.27
N ALA A 316 -10.95 8.95 -1.40
CA ALA A 316 -11.98 9.87 -1.86
C ALA A 316 -13.36 9.39 -1.43
N VAL A 317 -14.28 10.35 -1.24
CA VAL A 317 -15.72 10.08 -1.12
C VAL A 317 -16.38 10.55 -2.42
N TYR A 318 -17.24 9.69 -2.95
CA TYR A 318 -17.97 9.95 -4.17
C TYR A 318 -19.48 10.04 -3.91
N ARG A 319 -20.15 10.84 -4.73
CA ARG A 319 -21.62 10.92 -4.79
C ARG A 319 -22.07 10.70 -6.22
N PHE A 320 -22.61 9.52 -6.49
CA PHE A 320 -23.09 9.11 -7.80
C PHE A 320 -24.59 9.41 -7.97
N ASP A 321 -24.93 10.02 -9.10
CA ASP A 321 -26.29 10.28 -9.54
C ASP A 321 -26.69 9.31 -10.65
N PRO A 322 -27.58 8.34 -10.39
CA PRO A 322 -28.02 7.40 -11.43
C PRO A 322 -28.84 8.07 -12.55
N ALA A 323 -29.48 9.22 -12.30
CA ALA A 323 -30.30 9.90 -13.31
C ALA A 323 -29.44 10.62 -14.36
N THR A 324 -28.32 11.23 -13.94
CA THR A 324 -27.41 11.96 -14.83
C THR A 324 -26.14 11.17 -15.18
N ARG A 325 -25.89 10.07 -14.47
CA ARG A 325 -24.62 9.31 -14.46
C ARG A 325 -23.41 10.17 -14.11
N SER A 326 -23.61 11.25 -13.34
CA SER A 326 -22.52 12.05 -12.81
C SER A 326 -21.98 11.46 -11.51
N ASN A 327 -20.69 11.66 -11.26
CA ASN A 327 -20.01 11.21 -10.05
C ASN A 327 -19.22 12.38 -9.49
N GLU A 328 -19.74 13.00 -8.44
CA GLU A 328 -19.04 14.07 -7.72
C GLU A 328 -17.99 13.46 -6.80
N GLU A 329 -16.88 14.15 -6.60
CA GLU A 329 -15.72 13.64 -5.86
C GLU A 329 -15.25 14.66 -4.82
N VAL A 330 -14.88 14.15 -3.65
CA VAL A 330 -14.09 14.87 -2.65
C VAL A 330 -12.89 14.02 -2.27
N VAL A 331 -11.68 14.47 -2.64
CA VAL A 331 -10.41 13.80 -2.31
C VAL A 331 -10.12 13.92 -0.82
N MET A 332 -9.76 12.81 -0.19
CA MET A 332 -9.48 12.71 1.24
C MET A 332 -7.97 12.71 1.53
N PRO A 333 -7.53 13.25 2.68
CA PRO A 333 -6.11 13.30 3.05
C PRO A 333 -5.58 11.97 3.61
N ARG A 334 -6.45 11.00 3.89
CA ARG A 334 -6.14 9.73 4.58
C ARG A 334 -7.11 8.63 4.17
N LEU A 335 -6.79 7.38 4.47
CA LEU A 335 -7.67 6.24 4.18
C LEU A 335 -9.06 6.48 4.78
N ILE A 336 -10.08 6.29 3.95
CA ILE A 336 -11.50 6.35 4.30
C ILE A 336 -12.15 5.08 3.79
N SER A 337 -12.94 4.41 4.62
CA SER A 337 -13.42 3.05 4.32
C SER A 337 -14.93 2.94 4.17
N ALA A 338 -15.69 3.84 4.81
CA ALA A 338 -17.13 3.94 4.63
C ALA A 338 -17.64 5.33 5.02
N VAL A 339 -18.83 5.68 4.54
CA VAL A 339 -19.60 6.84 4.99
C VAL A 339 -21.03 6.43 5.30
N ALA A 340 -21.69 7.16 6.20
CA ALA A 340 -23.11 6.99 6.48
C ALA A 340 -23.81 8.36 6.62
N PRO A 341 -25.08 8.49 6.22
CA PRO A 341 -25.87 9.70 6.45
C PRO A 341 -25.97 10.06 7.94
N ARG A 342 -26.06 11.34 8.26
CA ARG A 342 -26.43 11.83 9.61
C ARG A 342 -27.87 12.33 9.65
N HIS A 343 -28.51 12.18 10.80
CA HIS A 343 -29.89 12.62 11.02
C HIS A 343 -30.05 14.13 10.76
N ASP A 344 -29.13 14.94 11.28
CA ASP A 344 -29.16 16.40 11.18
C ASP A 344 -28.50 16.95 9.90
N GLY A 345 -28.21 16.07 8.93
CA GLY A 345 -27.53 16.40 7.69
C GLY A 345 -26.01 16.25 7.75
N GLY A 346 -25.40 16.19 6.56
CA GLY A 346 -24.02 15.74 6.40
C GLY A 346 -23.87 14.22 6.51
N LEU A 347 -22.63 13.78 6.64
CA LEU A 347 -22.24 12.37 6.72
C LEU A 347 -21.38 12.15 7.98
N VAL A 348 -21.28 10.91 8.42
CA VAL A 348 -20.11 10.43 9.18
C VAL A 348 -19.23 9.60 8.26
N ALA A 349 -17.94 9.57 8.54
CA ALA A 349 -16.92 8.84 7.82
C ALA A 349 -16.14 7.94 8.79
N LEU A 350 -15.90 6.69 8.39
CA LEU A 350 -14.91 5.83 9.01
C LEU A 350 -13.58 6.04 8.29
N THR A 351 -12.61 6.62 8.98
CA THR A 351 -11.25 6.82 8.47
C THR A 351 -10.26 5.98 9.27
N GLN A 352 -8.99 6.00 8.86
CA GLN A 352 -7.92 5.39 9.66
C GLN A 352 -7.75 6.04 11.05
N ASP A 353 -8.30 7.25 11.28
CA ASP A 353 -8.17 8.00 12.54
C ASP A 353 -9.44 7.93 13.42
N GLY A 354 -10.38 7.05 13.08
CA GLY A 354 -11.64 6.85 13.80
C GLY A 354 -12.91 7.25 13.04
N LEU A 355 -13.96 7.52 13.81
CA LEU A 355 -15.20 8.09 13.32
C LEU A 355 -15.07 9.62 13.28
N GLU A 356 -15.33 10.20 12.10
CA GLU A 356 -15.27 11.65 11.86
C GLU A 356 -16.61 12.13 11.28
N ALA A 357 -17.07 13.32 11.66
CA ALA A 357 -18.14 14.00 10.94
C ALA A 357 -17.57 14.54 9.62
N PHE A 358 -18.32 14.36 8.53
CA PHE A 358 -17.90 14.72 7.19
C PHE A 358 -18.93 15.61 6.49
N ASP A 359 -18.46 16.75 5.99
CA ASP A 359 -19.23 17.67 5.16
C ASP A 359 -18.79 17.54 3.71
N PHE A 360 -19.64 16.95 2.87
CA PHE A 360 -19.33 16.69 1.47
C PHE A 360 -19.14 17.97 0.65
N ALA A 361 -19.85 19.06 0.97
CA ALA A 361 -19.79 20.30 0.19
C ALA A 361 -18.46 21.05 0.41
N THR A 362 -17.90 20.96 1.61
CA THR A 362 -16.66 21.64 1.99
C THR A 362 -15.43 20.72 2.01
N GLY A 363 -15.65 19.40 2.03
CA GLY A 363 -14.64 18.38 2.24
C GLY A 363 -14.07 18.33 3.66
N ARG A 364 -14.71 18.99 4.62
CA ARG A 364 -14.21 19.09 5.99
C ARG A 364 -14.50 17.81 6.78
N LEU A 365 -13.46 17.24 7.37
CA LEU A 365 -13.53 16.19 8.39
C LEU A 365 -13.39 16.80 9.79
N THR A 366 -14.18 16.32 10.75
CA THR A 366 -14.10 16.71 12.17
C THR A 366 -14.10 15.44 13.02
N ARG A 367 -13.00 15.17 13.73
CA ARG A 367 -12.87 13.98 14.58
C ARG A 367 -13.96 13.93 15.64
N LEU A 368 -14.60 12.76 15.78
CA LEU A 368 -15.61 12.50 16.81
C LEU A 368 -15.03 11.57 17.88
N VAL A 369 -14.67 10.35 17.50
CA VAL A 369 -14.17 9.34 18.43
C VAL A 369 -13.33 8.29 17.71
N ASP A 370 -12.36 7.72 18.42
CA ASP A 370 -11.49 6.66 17.90
C ASP A 370 -11.29 5.57 18.96
N PRO A 371 -12.09 4.49 18.90
CA PRO A 371 -11.93 3.32 19.77
C PRO A 371 -10.57 2.62 19.67
N GLU A 372 -9.80 2.82 18.60
CA GLU A 372 -8.53 2.12 18.35
C GLU A 372 -7.31 3.08 18.29
N ALA A 373 -7.41 4.27 18.90
CA ALA A 373 -6.34 5.29 18.88
C ALA A 373 -4.97 4.77 19.36
N ASP A 374 -4.94 3.76 20.23
CA ASP A 374 -3.72 3.15 20.77
C ASP A 374 -3.19 1.96 19.93
N ILE A 375 -3.81 1.66 18.79
CA ILE A 375 -3.50 0.51 17.92
C ILE A 375 -3.12 1.02 16.51
N PRO A 376 -1.92 1.60 16.33
CA PRO A 376 -1.55 2.31 15.09
C PRO A 376 -1.46 1.44 13.83
N ASP A 377 -1.37 0.12 14.00
CA ASP A 377 -1.36 -0.84 12.90
C ASP A 377 -2.77 -1.25 12.43
N ASN A 378 -3.83 -0.77 13.09
CA ASN A 378 -5.21 -1.05 12.73
C ASN A 378 -5.89 0.17 12.08
N ARG A 379 -7.00 -0.10 11.40
CA ARG A 379 -7.92 0.91 10.87
C ARG A 379 -9.35 0.39 10.85
N PHE A 380 -10.30 1.30 10.80
CA PHE A 380 -11.66 0.98 10.38
C PHE A 380 -11.68 0.50 8.93
N ASN A 381 -12.58 -0.44 8.63
CA ASN A 381 -12.70 -1.04 7.32
C ASN A 381 -14.11 -1.07 6.76
N ASP A 382 -15.12 -1.33 7.60
CA ASP A 382 -16.51 -1.28 7.16
C ASP A 382 -17.40 -0.80 8.31
N GLY A 383 -18.59 -0.32 7.98
CA GLY A 383 -19.56 0.06 8.99
C GLY A 383 -20.89 0.57 8.44
N LYS A 384 -21.92 0.41 9.27
CA LYS A 384 -23.29 0.78 8.95
C LYS A 384 -24.01 1.24 10.21
N CYS A 385 -25.04 2.07 10.06
CA CYS A 385 -25.86 2.49 11.18
C CYS A 385 -26.99 1.51 11.44
N ASP A 386 -27.28 1.23 12.71
CA ASP A 386 -28.47 0.47 13.10
C ASP A 386 -29.72 1.36 13.19
N ALA A 387 -30.88 0.75 13.47
CA ALA A 387 -32.16 1.44 13.55
C ALA A 387 -32.27 2.49 14.68
N ARG A 388 -31.35 2.49 15.65
CA ARG A 388 -31.24 3.51 16.70
C ARG A 388 -30.18 4.56 16.40
N GLY A 389 -29.61 4.53 15.20
CA GLY A 389 -28.61 5.48 14.74
C GLY A 389 -27.25 5.33 15.42
N ARG A 390 -26.93 4.13 15.94
CA ARG A 390 -25.57 3.80 16.39
C ARG A 390 -24.74 3.40 15.18
N MET A 391 -23.50 3.86 15.14
CA MET A 391 -22.55 3.45 14.11
C MET A 391 -21.88 2.13 14.52
N TRP A 392 -22.15 1.07 13.78
CA TRP A 392 -21.43 -0.19 13.90
C TRP A 392 -20.25 -0.18 12.97
N ALA A 393 -19.06 -0.49 13.49
CA ALA A 393 -17.82 -0.32 12.77
C ALA A 393 -16.88 -1.49 13.01
N GLY A 394 -16.43 -2.11 11.91
CA GLY A 394 -15.48 -3.19 11.89
C GLY A 394 -14.06 -2.69 11.62
N THR A 395 -13.07 -3.25 12.30
CA THR A 395 -11.65 -2.89 12.13
C THR A 395 -10.82 -4.03 11.55
N MET A 396 -9.65 -3.68 11.01
CA MET A 396 -8.66 -4.64 10.52
C MET A 396 -7.25 -4.10 10.73
N ARG A 397 -6.27 -5.00 10.71
CA ARG A 397 -4.86 -4.61 10.59
C ARG A 397 -4.55 -4.11 9.17
N LEU A 398 -3.76 -3.05 9.01
CA LEU A 398 -3.43 -2.42 7.72
C LEU A 398 -2.91 -3.38 6.65
N ASP A 399 -2.19 -4.43 7.05
CA ASP A 399 -1.61 -5.44 6.15
C ASP A 399 -2.44 -6.73 6.03
N ALA A 400 -3.56 -6.85 6.75
CA ALA A 400 -4.39 -8.05 6.87
C ALA A 400 -3.62 -9.33 7.27
N SER A 401 -2.46 -9.20 7.94
CA SER A 401 -1.57 -10.35 8.18
C SER A 401 -2.05 -11.32 9.27
N ARG A 402 -2.91 -10.85 10.17
CA ARG A 402 -3.47 -11.63 11.28
C ARG A 402 -4.82 -11.07 11.73
N ALA A 403 -5.56 -11.89 12.48
CA ALA A 403 -6.87 -11.54 13.04
C ALA A 403 -6.77 -10.58 14.23
N ALA A 404 -6.56 -9.29 13.93
CA ALA A 404 -6.49 -8.20 14.92
C ALA A 404 -7.69 -7.25 14.88
N GLY A 405 -8.68 -7.54 14.03
CA GLY A 405 -9.90 -6.75 13.88
C GLY A 405 -10.92 -6.99 15.00
N ALA A 406 -11.75 -5.98 15.24
CA ALA A 406 -12.84 -5.99 16.19
C ALA A 406 -14.10 -5.37 15.60
N LEU A 407 -15.24 -5.63 16.25
CA LEU A 407 -16.54 -5.02 15.94
C LEU A 407 -16.91 -4.07 17.09
N TYR A 408 -17.17 -2.82 16.77
CA TYR A 408 -17.58 -1.78 17.72
C TYR A 408 -19.00 -1.31 17.43
N ALA A 409 -19.72 -0.96 18.49
CA ALA A 409 -20.94 -0.17 18.42
C ALA A 409 -20.68 1.19 19.06
N ILE A 410 -20.85 2.26 18.29
CA ILE A 410 -20.61 3.65 18.69
C ILE A 410 -21.97 4.36 18.79
N GLY A 411 -22.28 4.85 19.98
CA GLY A 411 -23.49 5.58 20.32
C GLY A 411 -23.57 6.97 19.70
N PRO A 412 -24.77 7.57 19.59
CA PRO A 412 -24.95 8.96 19.18
C PRO A 412 -24.24 9.95 20.12
N ASP A 413 -24.05 9.57 21.38
CA ASP A 413 -23.30 10.32 22.40
C ASP A 413 -21.78 10.08 22.34
N LEU A 414 -21.31 9.36 21.31
CA LEU A 414 -19.92 8.95 21.07
C LEU A 414 -19.36 7.96 22.10
N SER A 415 -20.19 7.45 23.02
CA SER A 415 -19.82 6.28 23.84
C SER A 415 -19.67 5.07 22.92
N TRP A 416 -18.78 4.14 23.27
CA TRP A 416 -18.58 2.96 22.44
C TRP A 416 -18.37 1.71 23.27
N GLN A 417 -18.74 0.58 22.68
CA GLN A 417 -18.49 -0.75 23.21
C GLN A 417 -17.89 -1.65 22.14
N ARG A 418 -16.96 -2.51 22.55
CA ARG A 418 -16.42 -3.56 21.68
C ARG A 418 -17.30 -4.79 21.80
N ALA A 419 -18.04 -5.08 20.74
CA ALA A 419 -19.04 -6.15 20.67
C ALA A 419 -18.41 -7.53 20.46
N ASP A 420 -17.39 -7.63 19.60
CA ASP A 420 -16.65 -8.88 19.36
C ASP A 420 -15.25 -8.61 18.80
N THR A 421 -14.38 -9.63 18.74
CA THR A 421 -12.98 -9.55 18.32
C THR A 421 -12.53 -10.79 17.53
N GLY A 422 -11.31 -10.72 16.98
CA GLY A 422 -10.65 -11.85 16.32
C GLY A 422 -11.02 -11.98 14.85
N PHE A 423 -11.34 -10.86 14.20
CA PHE A 423 -11.61 -10.80 12.76
C PHE A 423 -10.34 -10.53 11.97
N THR A 424 -10.22 -11.12 10.77
CA THR A 424 -9.06 -10.90 9.90
C THR A 424 -9.23 -9.60 9.11
N VAL A 425 -10.35 -9.48 8.42
CA VAL A 425 -10.77 -8.26 7.74
C VAL A 425 -12.26 -8.14 7.94
N ALA A 426 -12.64 -7.25 8.86
CA ALA A 426 -14.04 -6.93 9.13
C ALA A 426 -14.66 -6.25 7.91
N ASN A 427 -15.67 -6.90 7.34
CA ASN A 427 -16.44 -6.41 6.21
C ASN A 427 -17.93 -6.45 6.54
N GLY A 428 -18.75 -6.01 5.59
CA GLY A 428 -20.18 -6.24 5.44
C GLY A 428 -20.99 -6.38 6.73
N ILE A 429 -21.78 -5.35 7.05
CA ILE A 429 -22.64 -5.33 8.25
C ILE A 429 -24.07 -4.96 7.84
N ASP A 430 -25.05 -5.75 8.25
CA ASP A 430 -26.46 -5.39 8.11
C ASP A 430 -27.37 -6.18 9.06
N TRP A 431 -28.64 -5.80 9.11
CA TRP A 431 -29.62 -6.39 10.03
C TRP A 431 -30.77 -7.08 9.31
N SER A 432 -31.36 -8.09 9.96
CA SER A 432 -32.64 -8.65 9.52
C SER A 432 -33.74 -7.58 9.54
N PRO A 433 -34.80 -7.71 8.72
CA PRO A 433 -35.87 -6.70 8.65
C PRO A 433 -36.60 -6.46 9.98
N ASP A 434 -36.64 -7.46 10.86
CA ASP A 434 -37.23 -7.35 12.20
C ASP A 434 -36.27 -6.75 13.25
N GLY A 435 -35.03 -6.43 12.86
CA GLY A 435 -34.01 -5.84 13.72
C GLY A 435 -33.49 -6.77 14.82
N ARG A 436 -33.68 -8.09 14.70
CA ARG A 436 -33.30 -9.07 15.74
C ARG A 436 -32.04 -9.87 15.43
N THR A 437 -31.53 -9.77 14.22
CA THR A 437 -30.31 -10.45 13.80
C THR A 437 -29.36 -9.45 13.18
N LEU A 438 -28.10 -9.46 13.63
CA LEU A 438 -27.00 -8.74 12.96
C LEU A 438 -26.21 -9.76 12.15
N TYR A 439 -25.94 -9.44 10.88
CA TYR A 439 -25.05 -10.20 9.99
C TYR A 439 -23.73 -9.46 9.84
N PHE A 440 -22.63 -10.21 9.82
CA PHE A 440 -21.28 -9.65 9.79
C PHE A 440 -20.33 -10.52 8.96
N ALA A 441 -19.71 -9.97 7.92
CA ALA A 441 -18.77 -10.68 7.07
C ALA A 441 -17.32 -10.54 7.57
N ASP A 442 -16.58 -11.65 7.55
CA ASP A 442 -15.12 -11.67 7.72
C ASP A 442 -14.49 -12.34 6.50
N SER A 443 -13.59 -11.63 5.80
CA SER A 443 -12.87 -12.17 4.63
C SER A 443 -11.96 -13.37 4.95
N ALA A 444 -11.94 -13.85 6.19
CA ALA A 444 -11.46 -15.18 6.54
C ALA A 444 -12.36 -16.34 6.02
N GLY A 445 -13.46 -16.04 5.32
CA GLY A 445 -14.32 -17.02 4.64
C GLY A 445 -15.67 -17.28 5.32
N ARG A 446 -16.07 -16.44 6.27
CA ARG A 446 -17.30 -16.65 7.06
C ARG A 446 -18.17 -15.41 7.07
N ILE A 447 -19.48 -15.64 7.03
CA ILE A 447 -20.50 -14.66 7.41
C ILE A 447 -21.07 -15.14 8.73
N TYR A 448 -21.05 -14.28 9.74
CA TYR A 448 -21.57 -14.55 11.07
C TYR A 448 -22.96 -13.95 11.24
N SER A 449 -23.74 -14.54 12.14
CA SER A 449 -24.95 -13.96 12.68
C SER A 449 -24.89 -13.85 14.20
N TYR A 450 -25.58 -12.85 14.74
CA TYR A 450 -25.73 -12.61 16.16
C TYR A 450 -27.20 -12.33 16.46
N ALA A 451 -27.70 -12.88 17.58
CA ALA A 451 -28.92 -12.32 18.16
C ALA A 451 -28.63 -10.85 18.53
N PHE A 452 -29.47 -9.94 18.08
CA PHE A 452 -29.28 -8.51 18.24
C PHE A 452 -30.43 -7.90 19.03
N ASP A 453 -30.08 -7.16 20.09
CA ASP A 453 -31.02 -6.36 20.85
C ASP A 453 -30.91 -4.90 20.37
N VAL A 454 -31.90 -4.47 19.60
CA VAL A 454 -31.94 -3.14 19.00
C VAL A 454 -32.10 -2.02 20.02
N GLU A 455 -32.62 -2.26 21.23
CA GLU A 455 -32.76 -1.18 22.21
C GLU A 455 -31.42 -0.92 22.89
N SER A 456 -30.78 -1.97 23.40
CA SER A 456 -29.49 -1.88 24.08
C SER A 456 -28.29 -1.75 23.13
N GLY A 457 -28.42 -2.18 21.87
CA GLY A 457 -27.33 -2.23 20.91
C GLY A 457 -26.32 -3.33 21.24
N THR A 458 -26.77 -4.44 21.82
CA THR A 458 -25.91 -5.55 22.23
C THR A 458 -26.09 -6.76 21.32
N VAL A 459 -25.04 -7.56 21.19
CA VAL A 459 -25.03 -8.81 20.42
C VAL A 459 -24.90 -10.02 21.35
N GLY A 460 -25.58 -11.11 21.00
CA GLY A 460 -25.44 -12.41 21.65
C GLY A 460 -24.23 -13.20 21.13
N GLU A 461 -24.27 -14.52 21.31
CA GLU A 461 -23.18 -15.39 20.85
C GLU A 461 -23.04 -15.40 19.33
N ARG A 462 -21.78 -15.30 18.86
CA ARG A 462 -21.41 -15.42 17.45
C ARG A 462 -21.75 -16.81 16.90
N ARG A 463 -22.51 -16.86 15.80
CA ARG A 463 -22.82 -18.09 15.06
C ARG A 463 -22.36 -17.96 13.61
N ILE A 464 -22.01 -19.08 12.99
CA ILE A 464 -21.77 -19.10 11.55
C ILE A 464 -23.14 -19.09 10.87
N PHE A 465 -23.37 -18.07 10.05
CA PHE A 465 -24.54 -17.96 9.19
C PHE A 465 -24.28 -18.66 7.85
N ALA A 466 -23.18 -18.29 7.19
CA ALA A 466 -22.75 -18.91 5.94
C ALA A 466 -21.23 -19.00 5.87
N SER A 467 -20.72 -19.89 5.01
CA SER A 467 -19.29 -20.03 4.74
C SER A 467 -19.05 -19.98 3.23
N VAL A 468 -17.93 -19.40 2.83
CA VAL A 468 -17.47 -19.36 1.44
C VAL A 468 -16.16 -20.11 1.36
N ASP A 469 -16.09 -21.11 0.49
CA ASP A 469 -14.86 -21.85 0.27
C ASP A 469 -13.78 -20.93 -0.31
N LYS A 470 -12.54 -21.10 0.17
CA LYS A 470 -11.42 -20.22 -0.16
C LYS A 470 -11.12 -20.18 -1.67
N GLU A 471 -11.41 -21.28 -2.35
CA GLU A 471 -11.28 -21.46 -3.80
C GLU A 471 -12.35 -20.67 -4.58
N GLU A 472 -13.49 -20.38 -3.96
CA GLU A 472 -14.61 -19.65 -4.55
C GLU A 472 -14.57 -18.14 -4.25
N GLY A 473 -13.68 -17.71 -3.36
CA GLY A 473 -13.48 -16.31 -3.00
C GLY A 473 -13.62 -16.07 -1.51
N ARG A 474 -13.99 -14.85 -1.13
CA ARG A 474 -14.16 -14.42 0.27
C ARG A 474 -15.38 -13.52 0.40
N PRO A 475 -16.17 -13.64 1.48
CA PRO A 475 -17.28 -12.73 1.71
C PRO A 475 -16.74 -11.33 2.02
N ASP A 476 -17.36 -10.34 1.42
CA ASP A 476 -16.98 -8.93 1.54
C ASP A 476 -18.18 -8.11 2.06
N GLY A 477 -18.44 -6.93 1.52
CA GLY A 477 -19.63 -6.14 1.84
C GLY A 477 -20.95 -6.84 1.54
N LEU A 478 -21.95 -6.61 2.40
CA LEU A 478 -23.27 -7.22 2.32
C LEU A 478 -24.42 -6.23 2.55
N ALA A 479 -25.63 -6.59 2.10
CA ALA A 479 -26.88 -5.92 2.39
C ALA A 479 -28.04 -6.91 2.51
N VAL A 480 -29.06 -6.58 3.29
CA VAL A 480 -30.25 -7.42 3.52
C VAL A 480 -31.46 -6.83 2.79
N ASP A 481 -32.20 -7.68 2.08
CA ASP A 481 -33.45 -7.28 1.43
C ASP A 481 -34.66 -7.35 2.37
N ALA A 482 -35.80 -6.81 1.92
CA ALA A 482 -37.02 -6.74 2.73
C ALA A 482 -37.61 -8.11 3.11
N GLU A 483 -37.20 -9.20 2.44
CA GLU A 483 -37.60 -10.58 2.78
C GLU A 483 -36.59 -11.26 3.72
N GLY A 484 -35.49 -10.59 4.07
CA GLY A 484 -34.47 -11.07 4.99
C GLY A 484 -33.37 -11.89 4.33
N TYR A 485 -33.26 -11.88 2.99
CA TYR A 485 -32.14 -12.51 2.30
C TYR A 485 -30.91 -11.63 2.35
N VAL A 486 -29.75 -12.24 2.58
CA VAL A 486 -28.46 -11.58 2.70
C VAL A 486 -27.73 -11.62 1.36
N TRP A 487 -27.54 -10.47 0.73
CA TRP A 487 -26.74 -10.31 -0.48
C TRP A 487 -25.31 -9.96 -0.10
N CYS A 488 -24.32 -10.70 -0.60
CA CYS A 488 -22.92 -10.53 -0.25
C CYS A 488 -22.06 -10.51 -1.52
N ALA A 489 -21.21 -9.48 -1.65
CA ALA A 489 -20.15 -9.49 -2.65
C ALA A 489 -19.11 -10.58 -2.29
N ILE A 490 -18.61 -11.28 -3.30
CA ILE A 490 -17.62 -12.33 -3.13
C ILE A 490 -16.31 -11.88 -3.78
N TRP A 491 -15.38 -11.41 -2.97
CA TRP A 491 -14.05 -11.00 -3.39
C TRP A 491 -13.28 -12.16 -4.04
N ASP A 492 -12.68 -11.91 -5.21
CA ASP A 492 -12.03 -12.90 -6.09
C ASP A 492 -13.00 -13.99 -6.64
N GLY A 493 -14.29 -13.93 -6.31
CA GLY A 493 -15.31 -14.90 -6.71
C GLY A 493 -16.09 -14.56 -7.98
N TRP A 494 -15.90 -13.37 -8.56
CA TRP A 494 -16.62 -12.92 -9.76
C TRP A 494 -18.16 -12.87 -9.60
N CYS A 495 -18.66 -12.77 -8.38
CA CYS A 495 -20.10 -12.83 -8.15
C CYS A 495 -20.56 -12.08 -6.90
N VAL A 496 -21.87 -11.84 -6.85
CA VAL A 496 -22.62 -11.56 -5.63
C VAL A 496 -23.47 -12.79 -5.33
N ARG A 497 -23.48 -13.24 -4.08
CA ARG A 497 -24.32 -14.36 -3.62
C ARG A 497 -25.44 -13.85 -2.73
N ARG A 498 -26.63 -14.40 -2.91
CA ARG A 498 -27.79 -14.19 -2.05
C ARG A 498 -28.02 -15.44 -1.21
N PHE A 499 -28.03 -15.28 0.10
CA PHE A 499 -28.28 -16.34 1.07
C PHE A 499 -29.68 -16.17 1.67
N ALA A 500 -30.39 -17.28 1.82
CA ALA A 500 -31.65 -17.33 2.54
C ALA A 500 -31.46 -17.06 4.04
N PRO A 501 -32.52 -16.70 4.79
CA PRO A 501 -32.42 -16.44 6.24
C PRO A 501 -31.87 -17.61 7.08
N ASP A 502 -31.84 -18.83 6.53
CA ASP A 502 -31.25 -20.00 7.16
C ASP A 502 -29.76 -20.21 6.84
N GLY A 503 -29.16 -19.34 6.03
CA GLY A 503 -27.76 -19.38 5.60
C GLY A 503 -27.50 -20.18 4.33
N SER A 504 -28.52 -20.83 3.75
CA SER A 504 -28.37 -21.57 2.49
C SER A 504 -28.21 -20.62 1.29
N LEU A 505 -27.40 -21.02 0.31
CA LEU A 505 -27.23 -20.24 -0.93
C LEU A 505 -28.50 -20.34 -1.78
N ASP A 506 -29.15 -19.20 -2.02
CA ASP A 506 -30.39 -19.10 -2.80
C ASP A 506 -30.10 -18.73 -4.27
N ARG A 507 -29.23 -17.75 -4.48
CA ARG A 507 -28.92 -17.23 -5.82
C ARG A 507 -27.46 -16.79 -5.91
N GLU A 508 -26.87 -16.95 -7.09
CA GLU A 508 -25.59 -16.35 -7.46
C GLU A 508 -25.81 -15.44 -8.68
N VAL A 509 -25.31 -14.20 -8.59
CA VAL A 509 -25.28 -13.22 -9.68
C VAL A 509 -23.84 -13.11 -10.16
N ARG A 510 -23.60 -13.45 -11.43
CA ARG A 510 -22.25 -13.38 -12.01
C ARG A 510 -21.91 -11.99 -12.52
N LEU A 511 -20.70 -11.55 -12.24
CA LEU A 511 -20.19 -10.23 -12.57
C LEU A 511 -19.04 -10.30 -13.58
N PRO A 512 -18.84 -9.25 -14.40
CA PRO A 512 -17.72 -9.16 -15.34
C PRO A 512 -16.41 -8.69 -14.67
N VAL A 513 -16.33 -8.73 -13.34
CA VAL A 513 -15.19 -8.28 -12.54
C VAL A 513 -14.86 -9.31 -11.46
N PRO A 514 -13.57 -9.56 -11.17
CA PRO A 514 -13.15 -10.57 -10.19
C PRO A 514 -13.43 -10.16 -8.75
N ARG A 515 -13.40 -8.86 -8.45
CA ARG A 515 -13.43 -8.32 -7.09
C ARG A 515 -14.59 -7.35 -6.91
N PRO A 516 -15.85 -7.82 -6.91
CA PRO A 516 -16.91 -7.07 -6.26
C PRO A 516 -16.57 -6.93 -4.77
N THR A 517 -16.87 -5.78 -4.21
CA THR A 517 -16.46 -5.42 -2.86
C THR A 517 -17.62 -5.23 -1.91
N SER A 518 -18.71 -4.62 -2.36
CA SER A 518 -19.88 -4.40 -1.51
C SER A 518 -21.13 -4.15 -2.34
N VAL A 519 -22.29 -4.17 -1.68
CA VAL A 519 -23.61 -4.02 -2.30
C VAL A 519 -24.51 -3.10 -1.49
N ALA A 520 -25.38 -2.33 -2.17
CA ALA A 520 -26.40 -1.51 -1.53
C ALA A 520 -27.65 -1.39 -2.40
N PHE A 521 -28.82 -1.38 -1.77
CA PHE A 521 -30.07 -1.14 -2.46
C PHE A 521 -30.33 0.36 -2.62
N GLY A 522 -30.74 0.77 -3.81
CA GLY A 522 -31.05 2.16 -4.14
C GLY A 522 -32.11 2.28 -5.23
N GLY A 523 -32.29 3.50 -5.71
CA GLY A 523 -33.48 3.90 -6.48
C GLY A 523 -34.63 4.36 -5.57
N ALA A 524 -35.66 4.95 -6.17
CA ALA A 524 -36.81 5.48 -5.43
C ALA A 524 -37.65 4.37 -4.77
N ASP A 525 -37.62 3.16 -5.33
CA ASP A 525 -38.31 1.96 -4.86
C ASP A 525 -37.37 0.94 -4.17
N LEU A 526 -36.07 1.27 -4.04
CA LEU A 526 -35.02 0.40 -3.51
C LEU A 526 -34.85 -0.93 -4.26
N LYS A 527 -35.26 -1.00 -5.53
CA LYS A 527 -35.17 -2.20 -6.39
C LYS A 527 -33.97 -2.20 -7.34
N THR A 528 -32.99 -1.33 -7.11
CA THR A 528 -31.71 -1.36 -7.80
C THR A 528 -30.62 -1.78 -6.83
N LEU A 529 -29.98 -2.93 -7.06
CA LEU A 529 -28.79 -3.35 -6.32
C LEU A 529 -27.57 -2.72 -6.97
N PHE A 530 -26.97 -1.73 -6.30
CA PHE A 530 -25.68 -1.18 -6.67
C PHE A 530 -24.55 -2.04 -6.11
N ILE A 531 -23.49 -2.22 -6.90
CA ILE A 531 -22.37 -3.10 -6.57
C ILE A 531 -21.06 -2.36 -6.85
N THR A 532 -20.24 -2.15 -5.81
CA THR A 532 -18.89 -1.59 -5.96
C THR A 532 -17.90 -2.69 -6.31
N SER A 533 -16.78 -2.32 -6.94
CA SER A 533 -15.72 -3.27 -7.27
C SER A 533 -14.33 -2.66 -7.15
N ALA A 534 -13.30 -3.51 -7.07
CA ALA A 534 -11.92 -3.09 -6.92
C ALA A 534 -11.03 -3.60 -8.05
N ARG A 535 -9.95 -2.84 -8.31
CA ARG A 535 -8.87 -3.25 -9.23
C ARG A 535 -7.52 -3.43 -8.53
N ILE A 536 -7.45 -3.15 -7.23
CA ILE A 536 -6.25 -3.33 -6.39
C ILE A 536 -5.68 -4.72 -6.61
N ARG A 537 -4.35 -4.84 -6.70
CA ARG A 537 -3.60 -6.11 -6.77
C ARG A 537 -4.05 -7.08 -7.88
N LEU A 538 -4.79 -6.61 -8.89
CA LEU A 538 -5.04 -7.39 -10.10
C LEU A 538 -3.88 -7.20 -11.09
N PRO A 539 -3.31 -8.30 -11.62
CA PRO A 539 -2.26 -8.21 -12.63
C PRO A 539 -2.85 -7.67 -13.94
N SER A 540 -2.01 -7.01 -14.74
CA SER A 540 -2.41 -6.38 -16.01
C SER A 540 -3.19 -7.32 -16.94
N ARG A 541 -2.82 -8.61 -17.01
CA ARG A 541 -3.55 -9.61 -17.80
C ARG A 541 -5.03 -9.77 -17.40
N VAL A 542 -5.34 -9.72 -16.10
CA VAL A 542 -6.72 -9.87 -15.61
C VAL A 542 -7.51 -8.60 -15.86
N LEU A 543 -6.87 -7.43 -15.77
CA LEU A 543 -7.51 -6.15 -16.10
C LEU A 543 -7.88 -6.04 -17.58
N THR A 544 -7.12 -6.69 -18.47
CA THR A 544 -7.51 -6.81 -19.89
C THR A 544 -8.78 -7.63 -20.05
N ASP A 545 -8.94 -8.72 -19.29
CA ASP A 545 -10.12 -9.60 -19.34
C ASP A 545 -11.34 -9.04 -18.59
N ALA A 546 -11.09 -8.16 -17.61
CA ALA A 546 -12.09 -7.49 -16.78
C ALA A 546 -11.88 -5.96 -16.77
N PRO A 547 -12.08 -5.28 -17.91
CA PRO A 547 -11.73 -3.86 -18.09
C PRO A 547 -12.54 -2.91 -17.20
N PHE A 548 -13.68 -3.36 -16.67
CA PHE A 548 -14.53 -2.58 -15.75
C PHE A 548 -14.19 -2.80 -14.27
N SER A 549 -13.08 -3.46 -13.93
CA SER A 549 -12.64 -3.60 -12.54
C SER A 549 -12.40 -2.23 -11.92
N GLY A 550 -12.98 -1.98 -10.73
CA GLY A 550 -13.02 -0.64 -10.15
C GLY A 550 -14.23 0.18 -10.57
N GLY A 551 -15.19 -0.41 -11.31
CA GLY A 551 -16.44 0.24 -11.70
C GLY A 551 -17.56 0.05 -10.66
N LEU A 552 -18.61 0.84 -10.82
CA LEU A 552 -19.90 0.68 -10.16
C LEU A 552 -20.87 -0.02 -11.10
N PHE A 553 -21.54 -1.05 -10.60
CA PHE A 553 -22.54 -1.81 -11.34
C PHE A 553 -23.94 -1.63 -10.74
N ALA A 554 -24.95 -1.84 -11.55
CA ALA A 554 -26.34 -1.86 -11.13
C ALA A 554 -27.03 -3.13 -11.66
N LEU A 555 -27.89 -3.69 -10.83
CA LEU A 555 -28.73 -4.83 -11.14
C LEU A 555 -30.16 -4.55 -10.66
N PRO A 556 -31.18 -4.59 -11.54
CA PRO A 556 -32.58 -4.59 -11.13
C PRO A 556 -32.92 -5.86 -10.34
N VAL A 557 -33.65 -5.71 -9.23
CA VAL A 557 -34.08 -6.82 -8.38
C VAL A 557 -35.59 -6.76 -8.10
N ASP A 558 -36.22 -7.91 -7.88
CA ASP A 558 -37.66 -7.99 -7.65
C ASP A 558 -38.04 -7.55 -6.23
N VAL A 559 -37.21 -7.91 -5.25
CA VAL A 559 -37.38 -7.62 -3.82
C VAL A 559 -36.61 -6.34 -3.48
N PRO A 560 -37.27 -5.32 -2.90
CA PRO A 560 -36.59 -4.10 -2.53
C PRO A 560 -35.68 -4.32 -1.31
N GLY A 561 -34.66 -3.48 -1.19
CA GLY A 561 -33.91 -3.34 0.05
C GLY A 561 -34.65 -2.58 1.13
N LEU A 562 -33.93 -2.33 2.23
CA LEU A 562 -34.37 -1.45 3.31
C LEU A 562 -33.67 -0.08 3.23
N PRO A 563 -34.31 1.03 3.63
CA PRO A 563 -33.65 2.31 3.72
C PRO A 563 -32.45 2.26 4.65
N ALA A 564 -31.32 2.84 4.25
CA ALA A 564 -30.17 2.99 5.12
C ALA A 564 -30.53 3.86 6.33
N HIS A 565 -30.14 3.41 7.53
CA HIS A 565 -30.25 4.22 8.73
C HIS A 565 -29.16 5.31 8.75
N ALA A 566 -29.48 6.42 9.42
CA ALA A 566 -28.57 7.52 9.62
C ALA A 566 -27.97 7.46 11.03
N PHE A 567 -26.72 7.91 11.18
CA PHE A 567 -26.12 8.15 12.49
C PHE A 567 -26.89 9.27 13.20
N ALA A 568 -27.31 9.03 14.44
CA ALA A 568 -28.16 9.96 15.18
C ALA A 568 -27.36 11.05 15.93
N GLY A 569 -26.03 10.92 16.02
CA GLY A 569 -25.11 11.87 16.66
C GLY A 569 -24.60 12.95 15.74
#